data_AF-A0A6C0CRT7-F1
#
_entry.id   AF-A0A6C0CRT7-F1
#
_cell.length_a   1.000
_cell.length_b   1.000
_cell.length_c   1.000
_cell.angle_alpha   90.00
_cell.angle_beta   90.00
_cell.angle_gamma   90.00
#
_symmetry.space_group_name_H-M   'P 1'
#
loop_
_entity.id
_entity.type
_entity.pdbx_description
1 polymer ?
#
loop_
_entity_poly.entity_id
_entity_poly.type
_entity_poly.pdbx_seq_one_letter_code
_entity_poly.pdbx_strand_id
1 'polypeptide(L)'
;MENITFVTALYNIQREEKGDGRKWIDYLEWFKNTLKMPLKMVIYIPKELISFVEKHRPKDYATKVVVQELEAIPYAKYEPAISAILQNPEYRAKIKHPGRVECNLPYYTIIQYSKFKWLEEVITANLFGSDYFFWIDGGISRFVPIELYTRIVEHIELPAHKFIIQCNGLLLGYPVNEGYLWDSQCLMSGGMFGGDKEVLDKLIHKIDQELEQRISKGWINNEQLLLAYLYRTFYKDLFFPIYNNTGIDFGLFHLILIR
;
A
#
# COMPACT_ATOMS: atom_id res chain seq x y z
N MET A 1 -22.38 7.64 -9.75
CA MET A 1 -21.76 8.26 -8.57
C MET A 1 -21.00 7.15 -7.90
N GLU A 2 -19.68 7.23 -7.86
CA GLU A 2 -18.88 6.10 -7.44
C GLU A 2 -18.71 6.09 -5.92
N ASN A 3 -19.14 4.99 -5.31
CA ASN A 3 -19.03 4.82 -3.88
C ASN A 3 -17.69 4.15 -3.56
N ILE A 4 -16.79 4.84 -2.85
CA ILE A 4 -15.43 4.37 -2.58
C ILE A 4 -15.26 3.95 -1.12
N THR A 5 -14.68 2.77 -0.89
CA THR A 5 -14.18 2.35 0.43
C THR A 5 -12.66 2.38 0.46
N PHE A 6 -12.10 3.00 1.49
CA PHE A 6 -10.66 3.04 1.73
C PHE A 6 -10.26 1.99 2.76
N VAL A 7 -9.10 1.39 2.55
CA VAL A 7 -8.51 0.39 3.44
C VAL A 7 -7.17 0.92 3.92
N THR A 8 -6.94 0.89 5.22
CA THR A 8 -5.69 1.34 5.84
C THR A 8 -5.30 0.39 6.95
N ALA A 9 -4.00 0.39 7.28
CA ALA A 9 -3.50 -0.29 8.46
C ALA A 9 -2.35 0.48 9.11
N LEU A 10 -2.12 0.22 10.40
CA LEU A 10 -0.92 0.69 11.09
C LEU A 10 -0.42 -0.36 12.09
N TYR A 11 0.87 -0.69 11.98
CA TYR A 11 1.57 -1.64 12.83
C TYR A 11 2.93 -1.11 13.24
N ASN A 12 3.31 -1.31 14.50
CA ASN A 12 4.66 -1.06 14.95
C ASN A 12 5.55 -2.28 14.65
N ILE A 13 6.45 -2.13 13.67
CA ILE A 13 7.41 -3.16 13.29
C ILE A 13 8.84 -2.87 13.82
N GLN A 14 8.94 -2.05 14.86
CA GLN A 14 10.20 -1.68 15.52
C GLN A 14 11.19 -0.98 14.57
N ARG A 15 10.67 -0.05 13.77
CA ARG A 15 11.47 0.72 12.81
C ARG A 15 12.47 1.64 13.46
N GLU A 16 12.15 2.13 14.65
CA GLU A 16 12.99 3.02 15.43
C GLU A 16 14.27 2.31 15.85
N GLU A 17 14.16 1.08 16.35
CA GLU A 17 15.28 0.32 16.91
C GLU A 17 15.96 -0.58 15.88
N LYS A 18 15.20 -1.18 14.97
CA LYS A 18 15.67 -2.23 14.05
C LYS A 18 15.64 -1.83 12.57
N GLY A 19 15.10 -0.65 12.25
CA GLY A 19 14.91 -0.18 10.88
C GLY A 19 15.70 1.08 10.56
N ASP A 20 15.00 2.08 10.03
CA ASP A 20 15.56 3.34 9.56
C ASP A 20 15.48 4.48 10.59
N GLY A 21 15.23 4.16 11.87
CA GLY A 21 15.24 5.14 12.96
C GLY A 21 13.99 6.03 13.05
N ARG A 22 12.99 5.82 12.18
CA ARG A 22 11.72 6.57 12.26
C ARG A 22 10.95 6.18 13.50
N LYS A 23 10.59 7.18 14.32
CA LYS A 23 10.01 6.96 15.63
C LYS A 23 8.56 6.52 15.53
N TRP A 24 8.13 5.65 16.44
CA TRP A 24 6.73 5.21 16.48
C TRP A 24 5.76 6.37 16.69
N ILE A 25 6.16 7.37 17.49
CA ILE A 25 5.34 8.56 17.75
C ILE A 25 5.03 9.38 16.47
N ASP A 26 5.96 9.43 15.52
CA ASP A 26 5.75 10.13 14.25
C ASP A 26 4.65 9.43 13.43
N TYR A 27 4.66 8.09 13.42
CA TYR A 27 3.60 7.30 12.77
C TYR A 27 2.24 7.50 13.43
N LEU A 28 2.19 7.56 14.77
CA LEU A 28 0.95 7.86 15.48
C LEU A 28 0.43 9.26 15.10
N GLU A 29 1.28 10.28 15.03
CA GLU A 29 0.83 11.63 14.63
C GLU A 29 0.34 11.65 13.17
N TRP A 30 1.03 10.97 12.26
CA TRP A 30 0.56 10.86 10.87
C TRP A 30 -0.76 10.07 10.78
N PHE A 31 -0.89 8.99 11.53
CA PHE A 31 -2.11 8.20 11.53
C PHE A 31 -3.30 8.94 12.13
N LYS A 32 -3.09 9.66 13.24
CA LYS A 32 -4.10 10.56 13.82
C LYS A 32 -4.65 11.55 12.81
N ASN A 33 -3.80 12.10 11.93
CA ASN A 33 -4.28 13.02 10.91
C ASN A 33 -4.96 12.28 9.76
N THR A 34 -4.42 11.16 9.29
CA THR A 34 -5.06 10.30 8.28
C THR A 34 -6.48 9.87 8.70
N LEU A 35 -6.69 9.53 9.98
CA LEU A 35 -8.01 9.14 10.52
C LEU A 35 -9.08 10.23 10.43
N LYS A 36 -8.69 11.49 10.31
CA LYS A 36 -9.60 12.65 10.17
C LYS A 36 -10.10 12.85 8.74
N MET A 37 -9.62 12.09 7.76
CA MET A 37 -10.14 12.16 6.41
C MET A 37 -11.62 11.72 6.39
N PRO A 38 -12.54 12.50 5.79
CA PRO A 38 -13.97 12.19 5.68
C PRO A 38 -14.25 11.10 4.64
N LEU A 39 -13.63 9.94 4.82
CA LEU A 39 -13.70 8.78 3.95
C LEU A 39 -14.37 7.61 4.65
N LYS A 40 -15.04 6.75 3.88
CA LYS A 40 -15.45 5.43 4.35
C LYS A 40 -14.18 4.58 4.53
N MET A 41 -13.90 4.11 5.74
CA MET A 41 -12.65 3.39 6.02
C MET A 41 -12.87 2.03 6.69
N VAL A 42 -12.13 1.03 6.22
CA VAL A 42 -11.82 -0.19 6.98
C VAL A 42 -10.38 -0.09 7.48
N ILE A 43 -10.19 -0.29 8.79
CA ILE A 43 -8.94 0.01 9.49
C ILE A 43 -8.45 -1.25 10.20
N TYR A 44 -7.32 -1.80 9.74
CA TYR A 44 -6.66 -2.96 10.34
C TYR A 44 -5.59 -2.50 11.33
N ILE A 45 -5.71 -2.90 12.59
CA ILE A 45 -4.80 -2.48 13.66
C ILE A 45 -4.69 -3.56 14.75
N PRO A 46 -3.58 -3.60 15.51
CA PRO A 46 -3.50 -4.37 16.74
C PRO A 46 -4.44 -3.81 17.83
N LYS A 47 -4.79 -4.64 18.80
CA LYS A 47 -5.76 -4.30 19.85
C LYS A 47 -5.40 -3.02 20.63
N GLU A 48 -4.12 -2.78 20.83
CA GLU A 48 -3.60 -1.61 21.54
C GLU A 48 -3.93 -0.25 20.89
N LEU A 49 -4.24 -0.23 19.59
CA LEU A 49 -4.59 1.00 18.87
C LEU A 49 -6.10 1.27 18.78
N ILE A 50 -6.96 0.42 19.34
CA ILE A 50 -8.43 0.61 19.29
C ILE A 50 -8.80 1.96 19.90
N SER A 51 -8.40 2.21 21.16
CA SER A 51 -8.70 3.46 21.85
C SER A 51 -8.09 4.68 21.14
N PHE A 52 -6.98 4.49 20.42
CA PHE A 52 -6.37 5.55 19.62
C PHE A 52 -7.26 5.92 18.43
N VAL A 53 -7.79 4.93 17.70
CA VAL A 53 -8.70 5.17 16.58
C VAL A 53 -10.02 5.77 17.06
N GLU A 54 -10.62 5.22 18.12
CA GLU A 54 -11.87 5.73 18.71
C GLU A 54 -11.76 7.18 19.19
N LYS A 55 -10.58 7.60 19.66
CA LYS A 55 -10.31 8.96 20.12
C LYS A 55 -10.14 9.95 18.97
N HIS A 56 -9.51 9.55 17.87
CA HIS A 56 -9.07 10.50 16.83
C HIS A 56 -9.90 10.47 15.55
N ARG A 57 -10.67 9.40 15.30
CA ARG A 57 -11.57 9.30 14.15
C ARG A 57 -12.95 9.87 14.50
N PRO A 58 -13.49 10.83 13.72
CA PRO A 58 -14.85 11.35 13.92
C PRO A 58 -15.90 10.23 13.88
N LYS A 59 -16.84 10.27 14.84
CA LYS A 59 -17.82 9.18 15.07
C LYS A 59 -18.90 9.09 13.99
N ASP A 60 -19.11 10.17 13.26
CA ASP A 60 -20.06 10.28 12.15
C ASP A 60 -19.52 9.66 10.85
N TYR A 61 -18.21 9.37 10.75
CA TYR A 61 -17.63 8.76 9.57
C TYR A 61 -17.87 7.25 9.55
N ALA A 62 -18.31 6.72 8.40
CA ALA A 62 -18.46 5.28 8.19
C ALA A 62 -17.12 4.57 8.38
N THR A 63 -17.07 3.70 9.38
CA THR A 63 -15.81 3.11 9.85
C THR A 63 -16.02 1.68 10.31
N LYS A 64 -15.14 0.78 9.87
CA LYS A 64 -14.99 -0.56 10.44
C LYS A 64 -13.56 -0.71 10.95
N VAL A 65 -13.41 -0.94 12.25
CA VAL A 65 -12.14 -1.38 12.83
C VAL A 65 -12.09 -2.91 12.80
N VAL A 66 -10.98 -3.46 12.31
CA VAL A 66 -10.66 -4.88 12.33
C VAL A 66 -9.42 -5.05 13.21
N VAL A 67 -9.58 -5.78 14.31
CA VAL A 67 -8.48 -6.07 15.23
C VAL A 67 -7.74 -7.28 14.69
N GLN A 68 -6.47 -7.08 14.34
CA GLN A 68 -5.60 -8.12 13.82
C GLN A 68 -4.19 -7.85 14.31
N GLU A 69 -3.64 -8.77 15.10
CA GLU A 69 -2.26 -8.68 15.62
C GLU A 69 -1.24 -8.93 14.51
N LEU A 70 0.01 -8.49 14.73
CA LEU A 70 1.06 -8.52 13.72
C LEU A 70 1.33 -9.93 13.18
N GLU A 71 1.25 -10.95 14.03
CA GLU A 71 1.48 -12.36 13.67
C GLU A 71 0.32 -12.96 12.87
N ALA A 72 -0.84 -12.30 12.87
CA ALA A 72 -2.06 -12.74 12.21
C ALA A 72 -2.33 -11.99 10.89
N ILE A 73 -1.47 -11.04 10.48
CA ILE A 73 -1.65 -10.31 9.22
C ILE A 73 -1.46 -11.25 8.02
N PRO A 74 -2.03 -10.89 6.85
CA PRO A 74 -1.80 -11.64 5.64
C PRO A 74 -0.30 -11.80 5.36
N TYR A 75 0.10 -13.00 4.94
CA TYR A 75 1.50 -13.37 4.67
C TYR A 75 2.46 -13.42 5.87
N ALA A 76 2.01 -13.22 7.11
CA ALA A 76 2.86 -13.40 8.29
C ALA A 76 3.51 -14.79 8.35
N LYS A 77 2.85 -15.82 7.79
CA LYS A 77 3.40 -17.18 7.62
C LYS A 77 4.72 -17.25 6.84
N TYR A 78 5.03 -16.24 6.03
CA TYR A 78 6.27 -16.15 5.24
C TYR A 78 7.40 -15.44 5.98
N GLU A 79 7.18 -14.92 7.20
CA GLU A 79 8.21 -14.24 7.99
C GLU A 79 9.50 -15.07 8.10
N PRO A 80 9.48 -16.37 8.44
CA PRO A 80 10.73 -17.13 8.57
C PRO A 80 11.49 -17.25 7.24
N ALA A 81 10.77 -17.45 6.14
CA ALA A 81 11.37 -17.56 4.81
C ALA A 81 11.95 -16.22 4.33
N ILE A 82 11.23 -15.12 4.52
CA ILE A 82 11.70 -13.78 4.19
C ILE A 82 12.92 -13.43 5.04
N SER A 83 12.89 -13.70 6.35
CA SER A 83 14.04 -13.53 7.24
C SER A 83 15.28 -14.27 6.76
N ALA A 84 15.13 -15.53 6.34
CA ALA A 84 16.24 -16.31 5.78
C ALA A 84 16.79 -15.70 4.48
N ILE A 85 15.92 -15.19 3.60
CA ILE A 85 16.33 -14.49 2.37
C ILE A 85 17.13 -13.22 2.70
N LEU A 86 16.64 -12.38 3.62
CA LEU A 86 17.28 -11.11 3.96
C LEU A 86 18.67 -11.27 4.61
N GLN A 87 18.91 -12.42 5.25
CA GLN A 87 20.20 -12.81 5.84
C GLN A 87 21.13 -13.52 4.85
N ASN A 88 20.63 -13.96 3.69
CA ASN A 88 21.42 -14.70 2.70
C ASN A 88 22.47 -13.79 2.03
N PRO A 89 23.78 -14.12 2.09
CA PRO A 89 24.83 -13.30 1.49
C PRO A 89 24.72 -13.12 -0.02
N GLU A 90 24.26 -14.13 -0.76
CA GLU A 90 24.07 -14.05 -2.21
C GLU A 90 22.94 -13.08 -2.59
N TYR A 91 21.84 -13.12 -1.82
CA TYR A 91 20.74 -12.15 -1.98
C TYR A 91 21.26 -10.73 -1.71
N ARG A 92 21.97 -10.53 -0.60
CA ARG A 92 22.52 -9.22 -0.21
C ARG A 92 23.54 -8.68 -1.21
N ALA A 93 24.29 -9.54 -1.89
CA ALA A 93 25.24 -9.16 -2.93
C ALA A 93 24.56 -8.76 -4.25
N LYS A 94 23.34 -9.27 -4.51
CA LYS A 94 22.58 -9.00 -5.74
C LYS A 94 21.67 -7.79 -5.64
N ILE A 95 21.05 -7.55 -4.49
CA ILE A 95 20.12 -6.43 -4.28
C ILE A 95 20.88 -5.09 -4.32
N LYS A 96 20.40 -4.13 -5.13
CA LYS A 96 21.13 -2.87 -5.40
C LYS A 96 21.41 -2.03 -4.15
N HIS A 97 20.49 -2.04 -3.17
CA HIS A 97 20.62 -1.29 -1.92
C HIS A 97 20.17 -2.14 -0.72
N PRO A 98 21.07 -3.00 -0.17
CA PRO A 98 20.74 -3.92 0.92
C PRO A 98 20.49 -3.21 2.26
N GLY A 99 20.85 -1.93 2.39
CA GLY A 99 20.63 -1.12 3.60
C GLY A 99 19.22 -0.54 3.75
N ARG A 100 18.34 -0.71 2.75
CA ARG A 100 16.97 -0.21 2.83
C ARG A 100 16.14 -0.98 3.85
N VAL A 101 15.09 -0.36 4.39
CA VAL A 101 14.28 -0.96 5.47
C VAL A 101 13.64 -2.29 5.05
N GLU A 102 13.15 -2.41 3.82
CA GLU A 102 12.58 -3.65 3.24
C GLU A 102 13.59 -4.79 3.14
N CYS A 103 14.89 -4.48 3.14
CA CYS A 103 15.97 -5.45 3.06
C CYS A 103 16.48 -5.89 4.44
N ASN A 104 15.95 -5.31 5.53
CA ASN A 104 16.41 -5.56 6.90
C ASN A 104 15.25 -5.89 7.87
N LEU A 105 14.02 -5.47 7.58
CA LEU A 105 12.84 -5.77 8.37
C LEU A 105 11.84 -6.63 7.56
N PRO A 106 11.69 -7.93 7.87
CA PRO A 106 10.78 -8.83 7.17
C PRO A 106 9.34 -8.30 7.14
N TYR A 107 8.84 -7.85 8.29
CA TYR A 107 7.48 -7.34 8.43
C TYR A 107 7.20 -6.06 7.62
N TYR A 108 8.23 -5.30 7.22
CA TYR A 108 8.03 -4.18 6.31
C TYR A 108 7.49 -4.67 4.97
N THR A 109 8.15 -5.68 4.41
CA THR A 109 7.73 -6.27 3.13
C THR A 109 6.44 -7.05 3.27
N ILE A 110 6.25 -7.79 4.37
CA ILE A 110 5.00 -8.52 4.63
C ILE A 110 3.81 -7.55 4.60
N ILE A 111 3.84 -6.47 5.38
CA ILE A 111 2.76 -5.47 5.42
C ILE A 111 2.51 -4.84 4.05
N GLN A 112 3.58 -4.55 3.29
CA GLN A 112 3.46 -4.00 1.93
C GLN A 112 2.65 -4.91 0.99
N TYR A 113 2.85 -6.23 1.07
CA TYR A 113 2.03 -7.16 0.32
C TYR A 113 0.66 -7.39 0.97
N SER A 114 0.54 -7.36 2.30
CA SER A 114 -0.75 -7.56 3.00
C SER A 114 -1.84 -6.58 2.56
N LYS A 115 -1.47 -5.39 2.08
CA LYS A 115 -2.36 -4.39 1.44
C LYS A 115 -3.36 -5.03 0.47
N PHE A 116 -2.89 -5.95 -0.36
CA PHE A 116 -3.69 -6.59 -1.40
C PHE A 116 -4.72 -7.57 -0.81
N LYS A 117 -4.37 -8.35 0.21
CA LYS A 117 -5.32 -9.26 0.86
C LYS A 117 -6.33 -8.51 1.71
N TRP A 118 -5.94 -7.44 2.38
CA TRP A 118 -6.89 -6.57 3.07
C TRP A 118 -7.88 -5.93 2.09
N LEU A 119 -7.45 -5.52 0.89
CA LEU A 119 -8.38 -5.09 -0.15
C LEU A 119 -9.35 -6.21 -0.56
N GLU A 120 -8.85 -7.42 -0.81
CA GLU A 120 -9.69 -8.59 -1.15
C GLU A 120 -10.75 -8.89 -0.09
N GLU A 121 -10.36 -8.86 1.19
CA GLU A 121 -11.28 -9.05 2.32
C GLU A 121 -12.38 -7.99 2.35
N VAL A 122 -12.02 -6.72 2.16
CA VAL A 122 -12.97 -5.60 2.17
C VAL A 122 -13.89 -5.62 0.95
N ILE A 123 -13.38 -5.99 -0.22
CA ILE A 123 -14.16 -6.21 -1.45
C ILE A 123 -15.21 -7.31 -1.21
N THR A 124 -14.80 -8.41 -0.56
CA THR A 124 -15.68 -9.55 -0.28
C THR A 124 -16.77 -9.18 0.71
N ALA A 125 -16.42 -8.47 1.79
CA ALA A 125 -17.37 -8.06 2.81
C ALA A 125 -18.30 -6.92 2.35
N ASN A 126 -17.80 -6.01 1.51
CA ASN A 126 -18.45 -4.82 0.97
C ASN A 126 -19.41 -4.10 1.95
N LEU A 127 -18.95 -3.85 3.18
CA LEU A 127 -19.78 -3.36 4.28
C LEU A 127 -20.47 -2.01 4.01
N PHE A 128 -19.93 -1.22 3.08
CA PHE A 128 -20.43 0.12 2.74
C PHE A 128 -21.08 0.20 1.36
N GLY A 129 -21.29 -0.94 0.68
CA GLY A 129 -21.92 -1.00 -0.65
C GLY A 129 -21.14 -0.22 -1.71
N SER A 130 -19.82 -0.29 -1.67
CA SER A 130 -18.91 0.41 -2.57
C SER A 130 -18.69 -0.33 -3.89
N ASP A 131 -18.38 0.45 -4.93
CA ASP A 131 -18.02 -0.02 -6.27
C ASP A 131 -16.49 -0.06 -6.45
N TYR A 132 -15.78 0.84 -5.77
CA TYR A 132 -14.33 0.97 -5.81
C TYR A 132 -13.70 0.85 -4.44
N PHE A 133 -12.48 0.30 -4.42
CA PHE A 133 -11.73 0.03 -3.21
C PHE A 133 -10.30 0.54 -3.38
N PHE A 134 -9.83 1.30 -2.40
CA PHE A 134 -8.50 1.90 -2.43
C PHE A 134 -7.73 1.57 -1.16
N TRP A 135 -6.48 1.19 -1.32
CA TRP A 135 -5.52 1.23 -0.23
C TRP A 135 -5.09 2.69 0.00
N ILE A 136 -4.92 3.06 1.27
CA ILE A 136 -4.27 4.30 1.68
C ILE A 136 -3.37 4.01 2.88
N ASP A 137 -2.09 4.40 2.82
CA ASP A 137 -1.15 4.17 3.91
C ASP A 137 -1.60 4.91 5.19
N GLY A 138 -1.52 4.27 6.36
CA GLY A 138 -1.88 4.91 7.63
C GLY A 138 -1.03 6.16 7.93
N GLY A 139 0.18 6.26 7.38
CA GLY A 139 1.05 7.42 7.52
C GLY A 139 0.90 8.48 6.43
N ILE A 140 -0.14 8.41 5.59
CA ILE A 140 -0.22 9.24 4.37
C ILE A 140 -0.31 10.74 4.65
N SER A 141 -0.81 11.17 5.82
CA SER A 141 -0.86 12.59 6.17
C SER A 141 0.52 13.24 6.27
N ARG A 142 1.60 12.45 6.35
CA ARG A 142 2.98 12.95 6.23
C ARG A 142 3.19 13.75 4.94
N PHE A 143 2.41 13.37 3.94
CA PHE A 143 2.54 13.76 2.55
C PHE A 143 1.39 14.65 2.08
N VAL A 144 0.19 14.42 2.63
CA VAL A 144 -1.03 15.17 2.27
C VAL A 144 -1.44 16.09 3.43
N PRO A 145 -1.33 17.42 3.25
CA PRO A 145 -1.77 18.40 4.26
C PRO A 145 -3.24 18.22 4.65
N ILE A 146 -3.53 18.39 5.95
CA ILE A 146 -4.86 18.17 6.53
C ILE A 146 -5.91 19.14 5.97
N GLU A 147 -5.49 20.33 5.56
CA GLU A 147 -6.33 21.39 5.00
C GLU A 147 -7.01 20.96 3.69
N LEU A 148 -6.49 19.92 3.04
CA LEU A 148 -7.01 19.41 1.78
C LEU A 148 -8.12 18.35 1.99
N TYR A 149 -8.33 17.86 3.22
CA TYR A 149 -9.27 16.75 3.49
C TYR A 149 -10.75 17.13 3.35
N THR A 150 -11.09 18.42 3.38
CA THR A 150 -12.47 18.90 3.22
C THR A 150 -12.90 19.03 1.76
N ARG A 151 -11.96 18.85 0.81
CA ARG A 151 -12.17 19.04 -0.62
C ARG A 151 -12.32 17.72 -1.39
N ILE A 152 -12.66 16.65 -0.68
CA ILE A 152 -12.92 15.36 -1.32
C ILE A 152 -14.08 15.56 -2.27
N VAL A 153 -13.83 15.27 -3.54
CA VAL A 153 -14.77 15.49 -4.60
C VAL A 153 -15.86 14.43 -4.45
N GLU A 154 -17.07 14.85 -4.09
CA GLU A 154 -18.23 13.95 -4.01
C GLU A 154 -18.60 13.35 -5.39
N HIS A 155 -17.95 13.81 -6.47
CA HIS A 155 -18.21 13.44 -7.86
C HIS A 155 -16.91 13.20 -8.65
N ILE A 156 -16.32 12.03 -8.49
CA ILE A 156 -15.26 11.52 -9.36
C ILE A 156 -15.82 10.41 -10.24
N GLU A 157 -15.45 10.46 -11.52
CA GLU A 157 -15.59 9.34 -12.44
C GLU A 157 -14.23 8.67 -12.54
N LEU A 158 -14.11 7.46 -12.00
CA LEU A 158 -12.92 6.63 -12.11
C LEU A 158 -13.05 5.73 -13.34
N PRO A 159 -11.92 5.35 -13.95
CA PRO A 159 -11.94 4.44 -15.07
C PRO A 159 -12.33 3.02 -14.61
N ALA A 160 -13.42 2.52 -15.17
CA ALA A 160 -13.88 1.15 -14.93
C ALA A 160 -12.87 0.10 -15.44
N HIS A 161 -12.78 -1.00 -14.72
CA HIS A 161 -11.90 -2.16 -14.98
C HIS A 161 -10.42 -1.79 -15.04
N LYS A 162 -10.00 -0.77 -14.28
CA LYS A 162 -8.60 -0.31 -14.21
C LYS A 162 -8.06 -0.27 -12.78
N PHE A 163 -6.84 -0.74 -12.63
CA PHE A 163 -6.02 -0.54 -11.45
C PHE A 163 -5.37 0.83 -11.50
N ILE A 164 -5.86 1.73 -10.67
CA ILE A 164 -5.52 3.14 -10.61
C ILE A 164 -4.39 3.31 -9.61
N ILE A 165 -3.26 3.83 -10.08
CA ILE A 165 -2.04 3.98 -9.26
C ILE A 165 -1.22 5.18 -9.71
N GLN A 166 -0.63 5.87 -8.74
CA GLN A 166 0.28 6.97 -9.03
C GLN A 166 1.65 6.44 -9.47
N CYS A 167 2.20 7.06 -10.51
CA CYS A 167 3.48 6.70 -11.10
C CYS A 167 4.41 7.91 -11.18
N ASN A 168 5.72 7.66 -11.07
CA ASN A 168 6.72 8.69 -11.35
C ASN A 168 6.92 8.86 -12.87
N GLY A 169 7.45 10.02 -13.28
CA GLY A 169 7.70 10.31 -14.71
C GLY A 169 8.72 9.37 -15.37
N LEU A 170 9.61 8.76 -14.58
CA LEU A 170 10.64 7.84 -15.07
C LEU A 170 10.04 6.54 -15.65
N LEU A 171 8.83 6.15 -15.23
CA LEU A 171 8.18 4.91 -15.69
C LEU A 171 8.09 4.79 -17.23
N LEU A 172 8.05 5.91 -17.96
CA LEU A 172 7.99 5.91 -19.43
C LEU A 172 9.28 5.42 -20.10
N GLY A 173 10.44 5.69 -19.50
CA GLY A 173 11.75 5.40 -20.10
C GLY A 173 12.62 4.45 -19.29
N TYR A 174 12.24 4.11 -18.06
CA TYR A 174 13.03 3.23 -17.20
C TYR A 174 12.89 1.76 -17.65
N PRO A 175 14.00 1.01 -17.82
CA PRO A 175 13.92 -0.39 -18.20
C PRO A 175 13.37 -1.25 -17.05
N VAL A 176 12.29 -1.96 -17.33
CA VAL A 176 11.63 -2.85 -16.36
C VAL A 176 11.60 -4.27 -16.93
N ASN A 177 12.53 -5.09 -16.47
CA ASN A 177 12.69 -6.51 -16.81
C ASN A 177 12.84 -7.33 -15.52
N GLU A 178 13.21 -8.61 -15.60
CA GLU A 178 13.42 -9.40 -14.37
C GLU A 178 14.54 -8.83 -13.47
N GLY A 179 15.59 -8.25 -14.06
CA GLY A 179 16.69 -7.60 -13.33
C GLY A 179 16.24 -6.38 -12.53
N TYR A 180 15.22 -5.64 -13.01
CA TYR A 180 14.66 -4.48 -12.30
C TYR A 180 14.13 -4.83 -10.91
N LEU A 181 13.72 -6.08 -10.69
CA LEU A 181 13.21 -6.51 -9.40
C LEU A 181 14.27 -6.55 -8.29
N TRP A 182 15.55 -6.50 -8.66
CA TRP A 182 16.68 -6.36 -7.75
C TRP A 182 17.10 -4.89 -7.53
N ASP A 183 16.43 -3.95 -8.21
CA ASP A 183 16.69 -2.52 -8.11
C ASP A 183 16.05 -1.93 -6.84
N SER A 184 16.09 -0.62 -6.72
CA SER A 184 15.50 0.18 -5.66
C SER A 184 14.63 1.32 -6.17
N GLN A 185 14.58 1.52 -7.48
CA GLN A 185 13.80 2.59 -8.08
C GLN A 185 12.30 2.27 -7.98
N CYS A 186 11.58 2.93 -7.09
CA CYS A 186 10.11 2.84 -7.06
C CYS A 186 9.52 3.70 -8.19
N LEU A 187 9.02 3.05 -9.26
CA LEU A 187 8.34 3.71 -10.38
C LEU A 187 6.84 3.93 -10.14
N MET A 188 6.26 3.18 -9.20
CA MET A 188 4.86 3.25 -8.79
C MET A 188 4.78 3.51 -7.29
N SER A 189 3.79 4.28 -6.85
CA SER A 189 3.60 4.63 -5.44
C SER A 189 2.86 3.54 -4.69
N GLY A 190 3.39 3.15 -3.52
CA GLY A 190 2.71 2.24 -2.58
C GLY A 190 1.75 2.94 -1.61
N GLY A 191 1.68 4.28 -1.63
CA GLY A 191 0.96 5.07 -0.62
C GLY A 191 -0.55 5.14 -0.84
N MET A 192 -1.00 5.04 -2.09
CA MET A 192 -2.42 4.92 -2.46
C MET A 192 -2.56 4.31 -3.84
N PHE A 193 -3.48 3.36 -3.98
CA PHE A 193 -3.85 2.69 -5.22
C PHE A 193 -5.17 1.95 -5.05
N GLY A 194 -5.85 1.60 -6.13
CA GLY A 194 -7.14 0.94 -6.05
C GLY A 194 -7.77 0.66 -7.40
N GLY A 195 -9.05 0.32 -7.39
CA GLY A 195 -9.82 -0.02 -8.58
C GLY A 195 -11.17 -0.60 -8.20
N ASP A 196 -11.92 -1.03 -9.20
CA ASP A 196 -13.10 -1.86 -8.97
C ASP A 196 -12.72 -3.29 -8.56
N LYS A 197 -13.72 -4.03 -8.11
CA LYS A 197 -13.57 -5.43 -7.70
C LYS A 197 -12.92 -6.30 -8.77
N GLU A 198 -13.34 -6.21 -10.02
CA GLU A 198 -12.92 -7.18 -11.05
C GLU A 198 -11.43 -7.06 -11.38
N VAL A 199 -10.92 -5.83 -11.46
CA VAL A 199 -9.49 -5.61 -11.72
C VAL A 199 -8.63 -5.93 -10.50
N LEU A 200 -9.11 -5.61 -9.29
CA LEU A 200 -8.41 -5.92 -8.05
C LEU A 200 -8.32 -7.44 -7.85
N ASP A 201 -9.40 -8.19 -7.99
CA ASP A 201 -9.39 -9.66 -7.84
C ASP A 201 -8.36 -10.31 -8.78
N LYS A 202 -8.31 -9.88 -10.04
CA LYS A 202 -7.34 -10.38 -11.04
C LYS A 202 -5.90 -10.05 -10.64
N LEU A 203 -5.64 -8.82 -10.23
CA LEU A 203 -4.28 -8.36 -9.92
C LEU A 203 -3.77 -9.00 -8.61
N ILE A 204 -4.61 -9.08 -7.58
CA ILE A 204 -4.28 -9.67 -6.28
C ILE A 204 -3.88 -11.14 -6.45
N HIS A 205 -4.65 -11.91 -7.23
CA HIS A 205 -4.30 -13.31 -7.51
C HIS A 205 -2.94 -13.45 -8.21
N LYS A 206 -2.60 -12.54 -9.13
CA LYS A 206 -1.27 -12.55 -9.76
C LYS A 206 -0.16 -12.19 -8.78
N ILE A 207 -0.39 -11.20 -7.92
CA ILE A 207 0.58 -10.78 -6.90
C ILE A 207 0.85 -11.94 -5.93
N ASP A 208 -0.19 -12.67 -5.52
CA ASP A 208 -0.05 -13.90 -4.72
C ASP A 208 0.91 -14.90 -5.38
N GLN A 209 0.65 -15.24 -6.65
CA GLN A 209 1.49 -16.19 -7.40
C GLN A 209 2.94 -15.72 -7.53
N GLU A 210 3.17 -14.46 -7.88
CA GLU A 210 4.51 -13.92 -8.04
C GLU A 210 5.25 -13.90 -6.70
N LEU A 211 4.62 -13.42 -5.62
CA LEU A 211 5.21 -13.37 -4.29
C LEU A 211 5.67 -14.76 -3.84
N GLU A 212 4.80 -15.76 -3.94
CA GLU A 212 5.12 -17.14 -3.57
C GLU A 212 6.28 -17.71 -4.41
N GLN A 213 6.24 -17.51 -5.73
CA GLN A 213 7.30 -17.95 -6.62
C GLN A 213 8.64 -17.26 -6.33
N ARG A 214 8.63 -15.97 -5.93
CA ARG A 214 9.86 -15.22 -5.65
C ARG A 214 10.48 -15.67 -4.33
N ILE A 215 9.65 -15.82 -3.28
CA ILE A 215 10.09 -16.37 -1.99
C ILE A 215 10.70 -17.76 -2.20
N SER A 216 10.07 -18.63 -3.00
CA SER A 216 10.61 -19.97 -3.28
C SER A 216 11.93 -19.95 -4.05
N LYS A 217 12.21 -18.88 -4.82
CA LYS A 217 13.46 -18.66 -5.55
C LYS A 217 14.52 -17.92 -4.72
N GLY A 218 14.26 -17.68 -3.43
CA GLY A 218 15.22 -17.09 -2.51
C GLY A 218 15.42 -15.59 -2.71
N TRP A 219 14.41 -14.86 -3.20
CA TRP A 219 14.51 -13.42 -3.32
C TRP A 219 13.18 -12.70 -3.06
N ILE A 220 13.28 -11.47 -2.56
CA ILE A 220 12.14 -10.63 -2.19
C ILE A 220 12.49 -9.16 -2.39
N ASN A 221 11.51 -8.30 -2.66
CA ASN A 221 11.65 -6.84 -2.65
C ASN A 221 10.26 -6.23 -2.38
N ASN A 222 10.18 -4.91 -2.24
CA ASN A 222 8.91 -4.22 -1.99
C ASN A 222 7.90 -4.39 -3.14
N GLU A 223 6.62 -4.16 -2.83
CA GLU A 223 5.50 -4.34 -3.74
C GLU A 223 5.53 -3.39 -4.95
N GLN A 224 6.11 -2.20 -4.79
CA GLN A 224 6.17 -1.18 -5.84
C GLN A 224 7.00 -1.65 -7.05
N LEU A 225 8.07 -2.41 -6.82
CA LEU A 225 8.86 -2.99 -7.91
C LEU A 225 8.07 -4.10 -8.63
N LEU A 226 7.36 -4.94 -7.89
CA LEU A 226 6.53 -5.98 -8.50
C LEU A 226 5.40 -5.37 -9.34
N LEU A 227 4.72 -4.34 -8.83
CA LEU A 227 3.66 -3.63 -9.56
C LEU A 227 4.17 -3.03 -10.88
N ALA A 228 5.32 -2.36 -10.84
CA ALA A 228 5.93 -1.81 -12.05
C ALA A 228 6.31 -2.90 -13.05
N TYR A 229 6.85 -4.03 -12.56
CA TYR A 229 7.14 -5.21 -13.37
C TYR A 229 5.88 -5.78 -14.04
N LEU A 230 4.81 -6.03 -13.28
CA LEU A 230 3.55 -6.55 -13.79
C LEU A 230 2.92 -5.64 -14.84
N TYR A 231 2.95 -4.32 -14.61
CA TYR A 231 2.49 -3.33 -15.57
C TYR A 231 3.24 -3.36 -16.90
N ARG A 232 4.55 -3.64 -16.88
CA ARG A 232 5.37 -3.65 -18.11
C ARG A 232 5.34 -4.99 -18.85
N THR A 233 5.09 -6.09 -18.15
CA THR A 233 5.23 -7.43 -18.72
C THR A 233 3.91 -8.10 -19.05
N PHE A 234 2.88 -7.93 -18.23
CA PHE A 234 1.67 -8.75 -18.33
C PHE A 234 0.36 -7.95 -18.41
N TYR A 235 0.31 -6.75 -17.81
CA TYR A 235 -0.97 -6.09 -17.51
C TYR A 235 -1.01 -4.61 -17.88
N LYS A 236 -0.30 -4.19 -18.93
CA LYS A 236 -0.30 -2.77 -19.35
C LYS A 236 -1.72 -2.20 -19.50
N ASP A 237 -2.64 -3.00 -20.05
CA ASP A 237 -4.02 -2.58 -20.28
C ASP A 237 -4.90 -2.61 -19.02
N LEU A 238 -4.50 -3.28 -17.94
CA LEU A 238 -5.25 -3.23 -16.69
C LEU A 238 -4.91 -2.01 -15.85
N PHE A 239 -3.77 -1.36 -16.07
CA PHE A 239 -3.34 -0.24 -15.24
C PHE A 239 -3.80 1.09 -15.81
N PHE A 240 -4.20 2.00 -14.93
CA PHE A 240 -4.40 3.42 -15.22
C PHE A 240 -3.37 4.23 -14.43
N PRO A 241 -2.16 4.42 -14.99
CA PRO A 241 -1.10 5.16 -14.32
C PRO A 241 -1.40 6.66 -14.32
N ILE A 242 -1.41 7.26 -13.14
CA ILE A 242 -1.51 8.70 -12.97
C ILE A 242 -0.10 9.25 -12.81
N TYR A 243 0.37 9.95 -13.83
CA TYR A 243 1.70 10.54 -13.84
C TYR A 243 1.72 11.84 -13.04
N ASN A 244 2.71 11.95 -12.15
CA ASN A 244 2.94 13.20 -11.47
C ASN A 244 3.64 14.21 -12.40
N ASN A 245 2.89 15.14 -12.98
CA ASN A 245 3.41 16.14 -13.93
C ASN A 245 3.69 17.52 -13.31
N THR A 246 3.35 17.75 -12.04
CA THR A 246 3.26 19.12 -11.48
C THR A 246 4.25 19.43 -10.35
N GLY A 247 5.15 18.52 -10.00
CA GLY A 247 6.06 18.71 -8.86
C GLY A 247 5.35 18.70 -7.50
N ILE A 248 4.05 18.39 -7.46
CA ILE A 248 3.27 18.15 -6.25
C ILE A 248 3.10 16.64 -6.14
N ASP A 249 3.68 16.01 -5.13
CA ASP A 249 3.88 14.54 -5.05
C ASP A 249 2.63 13.64 -4.95
N PHE A 250 1.45 14.10 -5.37
CA PHE A 250 0.17 13.46 -5.02
C PHE A 250 -0.92 13.62 -6.09
N GLY A 251 -0.60 13.37 -7.37
CA GLY A 251 -1.57 13.48 -8.47
C GLY A 251 -2.82 12.60 -8.31
N LEU A 252 -2.68 11.40 -7.74
CA LEU A 252 -3.82 10.54 -7.42
C LEU A 252 -4.67 11.10 -6.27
N PHE A 253 -4.03 11.72 -5.27
CA PHE A 253 -4.74 12.40 -4.19
C PHE A 253 -5.44 13.64 -4.68
N HIS A 254 -4.89 14.38 -5.64
CA HIS A 254 -5.64 15.46 -6.28
C HIS A 254 -6.83 14.92 -7.07
N LEU A 255 -6.64 13.82 -7.81
CA LEU A 255 -7.76 13.24 -8.53
C LEU A 255 -8.89 12.76 -7.60
N ILE A 256 -8.55 12.13 -6.48
CA ILE A 256 -9.52 11.41 -5.63
C ILE A 256 -9.91 12.17 -4.36
N LEU A 257 -9.00 12.94 -3.78
CA LEU A 257 -9.15 13.55 -2.45
C LEU A 257 -9.14 15.08 -2.45
N ILE A 258 -8.74 15.75 -3.55
CA ILE A 258 -8.50 17.21 -3.56
C ILE A 258 -8.90 17.85 -4.89
N ARG A 259 -10.03 18.54 -4.96
CA ARG A 259 -10.26 19.60 -5.97
C ARG A 259 -10.32 20.98 -5.34
#